data_AF-A0A0N5DBL2-F1
#
_entry.id   AF-A0A0N5DBL2-F1
#
_cell.length_a   1.000
_cell.length_b   1.000
_cell.length_c   1.000
_cell.angle_alpha   90.00
_cell.angle_beta   90.00
_cell.angle_gamma   90.00
#
_symmetry.space_group_name_H-M   'P 1'
#
loop_
_entity.id
_entity.type
_entity.pdbx_description
1 polymer ?
#
loop_
_entity_poly.entity_id
_entity_poly.type
_entity_poly.pdbx_seq_one_letter_code
_entity_poly.pdbx_strand_id
1 'polypeptide(L)'
;MLLWRHARCGAMKSEVHCTRITPIQGSAASLDDSGKRIQESSTTVVDLTLKETLCLNFSDGMTMQIHTIEYVRMEQQFPVSASYKFGIPLITTNCICDCAGAEQYCSVDDYKYKNCSKGFLCYRTYHSHQSSSGCLMSSKSEVCCEVIMEPYGGKSYTAVKLNQPDTVIILRHRIYERVTNHWAEAASEEFEAVVNKGSAKMETIDKRKMEIRTTTGRAIREMYNGMYYFSNDNRALMMGVRLNEPTETDIHKLGWLRKNGTSWLIRNGIIKITDSQHITVENCKEQRYLTRYNAEYFLTYGDRISDLDLGHQVDEQNWVERAEISGDDRAVRIVHAEGSVIRVSVSSGARQGGKGTLIGYVYRSDDKSTTDWSFSIEIGTATRTKFMATVGGIPSGIISDRYVCLQPAGDANAEQCKWLKYEASPLRERHMAHRWQAGIGNCPGCNERGIENFLLKLDPRQWLDGLNTTTEAVTCALEIALIIASLLVTILLCTKCIIPLAKCTLSFSKSPKK
;
A
#
# COMPACT_ATOMS: atom_id res chain seq x y z
N MET A 1 -60.03 17.53 -34.23
CA MET A 1 -58.76 17.81 -34.92
C MET A 1 -57.62 17.38 -34.00
N LEU A 2 -56.89 16.34 -34.41
CA LEU A 2 -55.61 15.82 -33.89
C LEU A 2 -55.55 15.23 -32.46
N LEU A 3 -55.93 13.95 -32.36
CA LEU A 3 -55.31 12.98 -31.45
C LEU A 3 -53.85 12.76 -31.88
N TRP A 4 -52.87 13.05 -31.03
CA TRP A 4 -51.52 12.49 -31.14
C TRP A 4 -51.37 11.32 -30.17
N ARG A 5 -51.48 10.11 -30.71
CA ARG A 5 -51.08 8.88 -30.03
C ARG A 5 -49.57 8.93 -29.78
N HIS A 6 -49.18 8.60 -28.54
CA HIS A 6 -47.80 8.32 -28.20
C HIS A 6 -47.24 7.23 -29.11
N ALA A 7 -46.25 7.60 -29.94
CA ALA A 7 -45.39 6.64 -30.59
C ALA A 7 -44.50 6.01 -29.53
N ARG A 8 -44.72 4.72 -29.25
CA ARG A 8 -43.75 3.89 -28.55
C ARG A 8 -42.51 3.80 -29.45
N CYS A 9 -41.40 4.40 -29.03
CA CYS A 9 -40.08 4.05 -29.57
C CYS A 9 -39.75 2.62 -29.15
N GLY A 10 -40.15 1.65 -29.98
CA GLY A 10 -39.54 0.34 -29.97
C GLY A 10 -38.13 0.46 -30.52
N ALA A 11 -37.12 0.42 -29.65
CA ALA A 11 -35.74 0.24 -30.06
C ALA A 11 -35.62 -1.07 -30.85
N MET A 12 -35.11 -0.98 -32.08
CA MET A 12 -34.86 -2.13 -32.95
C MET A 12 -33.92 -3.14 -32.26
N LYS A 13 -34.30 -4.42 -32.32
CA LYS A 13 -33.55 -5.57 -31.78
C LYS A 13 -32.35 -5.91 -32.68
N SER A 14 -31.15 -5.77 -32.10
CA SER A 14 -29.84 -6.39 -32.38
C SER A 14 -29.54 -6.95 -33.78
N GLU A 15 -28.78 -6.21 -34.58
CA GLU A 15 -27.91 -6.79 -35.62
C GLU A 15 -26.59 -7.20 -34.96
N VAL A 16 -26.14 -8.43 -35.20
CA VAL A 16 -24.87 -8.98 -34.69
C VAL A 16 -23.73 -8.49 -35.59
N HIS A 17 -22.73 -7.82 -35.00
CA HIS A 17 -21.50 -7.47 -35.72
C HIS A 17 -20.50 -8.63 -35.70
N CYS A 18 -19.90 -8.90 -36.85
CA CYS A 18 -18.95 -9.97 -37.07
C CYS A 18 -17.62 -9.35 -37.52
N THR A 19 -16.53 -9.60 -36.79
CA THR A 19 -15.24 -8.98 -37.09
C THR A 19 -14.62 -9.53 -38.40
N ARG A 20 -13.71 -8.79 -39.09
CA ARG A 20 -12.87 -9.43 -40.12
C ARG A 20 -12.02 -10.37 -39.38
N ILE A 21 -12.10 -11.60 -39.80
CA ILE A 21 -11.11 -12.54 -39.39
C ILE A 21 -10.72 -13.27 -40.65
N THR A 22 -9.42 -13.42 -40.86
CA THR A 22 -8.86 -14.31 -41.86
C THR A 22 -8.71 -15.68 -41.21
N PRO A 23 -9.70 -16.57 -41.32
CA PRO A 23 -9.58 -17.90 -40.74
C PRO A 23 -8.52 -18.71 -41.47
N ILE A 24 -7.77 -19.50 -40.71
CA ILE A 24 -7.03 -20.63 -41.24
C ILE A 24 -7.96 -21.83 -41.22
N GLN A 25 -8.27 -22.38 -42.39
CA GLN A 25 -9.14 -23.55 -42.50
C GLN A 25 -8.33 -24.80 -42.87
N GLY A 26 -8.63 -25.90 -42.19
CA GLY A 26 -8.02 -27.21 -42.44
C GLY A 26 -9.04 -28.33 -42.29
N SER A 27 -8.66 -29.52 -42.73
CA SER A 27 -9.33 -30.76 -42.34
C SER A 27 -8.48 -31.51 -41.31
N ALA A 28 -9.11 -31.96 -40.24
CA ALA A 28 -8.53 -32.85 -39.26
C ALA A 28 -9.16 -34.24 -39.44
N ALA A 29 -8.32 -35.27 -39.58
CA ALA A 29 -8.75 -36.65 -39.68
C ALA A 29 -8.47 -37.39 -38.37
N SER A 30 -9.52 -37.91 -37.75
CA SER A 30 -9.44 -38.91 -36.68
C SER A 30 -8.99 -40.24 -37.26
N LEU A 31 -7.95 -40.85 -36.69
CA LEU A 31 -7.43 -42.17 -37.05
C LEU A 31 -7.86 -43.19 -35.97
N ASP A 32 -8.19 -44.42 -36.36
CA ASP A 32 -8.33 -45.53 -35.41
C ASP A 32 -6.97 -46.02 -34.92
N ASP A 33 -6.98 -46.95 -33.96
CA ASP A 33 -5.78 -47.60 -33.43
C ASP A 33 -4.99 -48.38 -34.50
N SER A 34 -5.57 -48.58 -35.69
CA SER A 34 -4.90 -49.17 -36.85
C SER A 34 -4.36 -48.15 -37.87
N GLY A 35 -4.49 -46.85 -37.56
CA GLY A 35 -4.04 -45.75 -38.41
C GLY A 35 -4.97 -45.44 -39.60
N LYS A 36 -6.20 -45.99 -39.61
CA LYS A 36 -7.19 -45.77 -40.66
C LYS A 36 -8.10 -44.60 -40.30
N ARG A 37 -8.38 -43.74 -41.29
CA ARG A 37 -9.22 -42.53 -41.12
C ARG A 37 -10.68 -42.93 -40.81
N ILE A 38 -11.18 -42.53 -39.64
CA ILE A 38 -12.55 -42.78 -39.17
C ILE A 38 -13.47 -41.58 -39.44
N GLN A 39 -12.97 -40.36 -39.21
CA GLN A 39 -13.80 -39.16 -39.24
C GLN A 39 -13.00 -37.95 -39.71
N GLU A 40 -13.52 -37.21 -40.68
CA GLU A 40 -12.92 -35.97 -41.18
C GLU A 40 -13.75 -34.79 -40.68
N SER A 41 -13.15 -33.92 -39.88
CA SER A 41 -13.76 -32.69 -39.36
C SER A 41 -13.09 -31.47 -39.98
N SER A 42 -13.87 -30.45 -40.35
CA SER A 42 -13.31 -29.16 -40.76
C SER A 42 -12.97 -28.34 -39.52
N THR A 43 -11.75 -27.83 -39.46
CA THR A 43 -11.28 -26.99 -38.36
C THR A 43 -11.02 -25.59 -38.89
N THR A 44 -11.62 -24.59 -38.24
CA THR A 44 -11.40 -23.17 -38.48
C THR A 44 -10.63 -22.59 -37.30
N VAL A 45 -9.43 -22.09 -37.55
CA VAL A 45 -8.58 -21.44 -36.54
C VAL A 45 -8.52 -19.95 -36.82
N VAL A 46 -8.66 -19.17 -35.76
CA VAL A 46 -8.87 -17.73 -35.79
C VAL A 46 -8.14 -17.11 -34.62
N ASP A 47 -7.52 -15.97 -34.82
CA ASP A 47 -6.99 -15.14 -33.74
C ASP A 47 -8.02 -14.04 -33.43
N LEU A 48 -8.40 -13.88 -32.16
CA LEU A 48 -9.35 -12.89 -31.64
C LEU A 48 -8.65 -11.96 -30.63
N THR A 49 -8.95 -10.68 -30.68
CA THR A 49 -8.59 -9.69 -29.67
C THR A 49 -9.77 -9.39 -28.76
N LEU A 50 -9.50 -8.70 -27.66
CA LEU A 50 -10.51 -8.39 -26.64
C LEU A 50 -11.69 -7.63 -27.24
N LYS A 51 -12.92 -8.06 -26.95
CA LYS A 51 -14.20 -7.55 -27.46
C LYS A 51 -14.51 -7.88 -28.93
N GLU A 52 -13.69 -8.68 -29.62
CA GLU A 52 -14.04 -9.16 -30.96
C GLU A 52 -15.08 -10.28 -30.95
N THR A 53 -15.81 -10.42 -32.06
CA THR A 53 -16.82 -11.46 -32.26
C THR A 53 -16.60 -12.22 -33.56
N LEU A 54 -16.29 -13.51 -33.45
CA LEU A 54 -16.25 -14.45 -34.57
C LEU A 54 -17.67 -14.88 -34.91
N CYS A 55 -18.07 -14.73 -36.16
CA CYS A 55 -19.33 -15.27 -36.67
C CYS A 55 -19.10 -16.42 -37.64
N LEU A 56 -19.80 -17.51 -37.41
CA LEU A 56 -19.73 -18.73 -38.18
C LEU A 56 -21.13 -19.08 -38.69
N ASN A 57 -21.27 -19.20 -40.01
CA ASN A 57 -22.53 -19.57 -40.62
C ASN A 57 -22.60 -21.07 -40.88
N PHE A 58 -23.53 -21.75 -40.21
CA PHE A 58 -23.77 -23.17 -40.37
C PHE A 58 -25.01 -23.40 -41.23
N SER A 59 -24.83 -24.13 -42.33
CA SER A 59 -25.92 -24.56 -43.19
C SER A 59 -25.90 -26.08 -43.28
N ASP A 60 -26.98 -26.70 -42.81
CA ASP A 60 -27.23 -28.15 -42.89
C ASP A 60 -28.23 -28.47 -44.02
N GLY A 61 -28.34 -27.58 -45.02
CA GLY A 61 -29.30 -27.69 -46.12
C GLY A 61 -30.76 -27.37 -45.78
N MET A 62 -31.21 -27.61 -44.53
CA MET A 62 -32.58 -27.34 -44.06
C MET A 62 -32.70 -26.09 -43.17
N THR A 63 -31.67 -25.76 -42.40
CA THR A 63 -31.68 -24.64 -41.44
C THR A 63 -30.35 -23.89 -41.52
N MET A 64 -30.43 -22.56 -41.51
CA MET A 64 -29.27 -21.67 -41.45
C MET A 64 -29.15 -21.13 -40.02
N GLN A 65 -28.04 -21.45 -39.36
CA GLN A 65 -27.73 -21.01 -38.00
C GLN A 65 -26.49 -20.14 -38.01
N ILE A 66 -26.52 -19.02 -37.29
CA ILE A 66 -25.34 -18.19 -37.08
C ILE A 66 -24.84 -18.41 -35.66
N HIS A 67 -23.61 -18.85 -35.54
CA HIS A 67 -22.92 -19.00 -34.27
C HIS A 67 -22.00 -17.81 -34.07
N THR A 68 -22.02 -17.21 -32.89
CA THR A 68 -21.17 -16.07 -32.56
C THR A 68 -20.33 -16.42 -31.34
N ILE A 69 -19.02 -16.22 -31.42
CA ILE A 69 -18.09 -16.36 -30.29
C ILE A 69 -17.48 -14.99 -30.02
N GLU A 70 -17.87 -14.37 -28.92
CA GLU A 70 -17.40 -13.06 -28.47
C GLU A 70 -16.31 -13.22 -27.40
N TYR A 71 -15.18 -12.53 -27.55
CA TYR A 71 -14.19 -12.41 -26.48
C TYR A 71 -14.58 -11.31 -25.50
N VAL A 72 -15.36 -11.69 -24.49
CA VAL A 72 -16.02 -10.73 -23.59
C VAL A 72 -15.04 -9.98 -22.71
N ARG A 73 -14.15 -10.71 -22.02
CA ARG A 73 -13.22 -10.11 -21.06
C ARG A 73 -12.05 -11.05 -20.76
N MET A 74 -10.95 -10.44 -20.36
CA MET A 74 -9.76 -11.12 -19.87
C MET A 74 -9.60 -10.81 -18.39
N GLU A 75 -9.35 -11.84 -17.60
CA GLU A 75 -9.21 -11.74 -16.16
C GLU A 75 -7.91 -12.39 -15.70
N GLN A 76 -7.31 -11.83 -14.67
CA GLN A 76 -6.28 -12.51 -13.88
C GLN A 76 -6.82 -12.75 -12.48
N GLN A 77 -6.90 -14.02 -12.10
CA GLN A 77 -7.38 -14.46 -10.81
C GLN A 77 -6.20 -14.87 -9.94
N PHE A 78 -5.90 -14.06 -8.93
CA PHE A 78 -4.80 -14.24 -8.01
C PHE A 78 -5.29 -14.94 -6.74
N PRO A 79 -4.80 -16.14 -6.42
CA PRO A 79 -5.05 -16.74 -5.12
C PRO A 79 -4.27 -15.98 -4.04
N VAL A 80 -4.93 -15.72 -2.92
CA VAL A 80 -4.33 -15.12 -1.73
C VAL A 80 -3.65 -16.23 -0.93
N SER A 81 -2.32 -16.22 -0.87
CA SER A 81 -1.56 -17.24 -0.13
C SER A 81 -1.43 -16.97 1.35
N ALA A 82 -1.54 -15.70 1.74
CA ALA A 82 -1.55 -15.29 3.13
C ALA A 82 -2.19 -13.90 3.27
N SER A 83 -2.77 -13.64 4.43
CA SER A 83 -3.34 -12.33 4.76
C SER A 83 -3.16 -12.00 6.24
N TYR A 84 -3.16 -10.71 6.55
CA TYR A 84 -3.22 -10.23 7.93
C TYR A 84 -3.88 -8.85 7.99
N LYS A 85 -4.51 -8.55 9.13
CA LYS A 85 -5.11 -7.24 9.37
C LYS A 85 -4.13 -6.32 10.09
N PHE A 86 -4.10 -5.07 9.68
CA PHE A 86 -3.22 -4.05 10.26
C PHE A 86 -3.92 -2.69 10.36
N GLY A 87 -3.28 -1.78 11.08
CA GLY A 87 -3.74 -0.41 11.29
C GLY A 87 -2.58 0.55 11.10
N ILE A 88 -2.89 1.82 10.84
CA ILE A 88 -1.89 2.88 10.88
C ILE A 88 -1.78 3.33 12.33
N PRO A 89 -0.62 3.19 12.99
CA PRO A 89 -0.43 3.56 14.37
C PRO A 89 -0.45 5.09 14.54
N LEU A 90 -1.31 5.56 15.45
CA LEU A 90 -1.19 6.86 16.08
C LEU A 90 -0.34 6.67 17.35
N ILE A 91 0.85 7.26 17.37
CA ILE A 91 1.79 7.16 18.49
C ILE A 91 1.64 8.38 19.40
N THR A 92 1.45 8.12 20.69
CA THR A 92 1.46 9.14 21.74
C THR A 92 2.52 8.79 22.77
N THR A 93 3.37 9.75 23.11
CA THR A 93 4.53 9.55 23.97
C THR A 93 4.43 10.45 25.19
N ASN A 94 4.43 9.86 26.38
CA ASN A 94 4.53 10.60 27.63
C ASN A 94 5.81 10.19 28.36
N CYS A 95 6.69 11.15 28.64
CA CYS A 95 7.96 10.91 29.31
C CYS A 95 8.06 11.66 30.63
N ILE A 96 8.80 11.10 31.56
CA ILE A 96 9.23 11.73 32.81
C ILE A 96 10.76 11.72 32.86
N CYS A 97 11.33 12.75 33.47
CA CYS A 97 12.76 12.95 33.64
C CYS A 97 13.10 13.09 35.12
N ASP A 98 14.05 12.27 35.57
CA ASP A 98 14.57 12.27 36.92
C ASP A 98 16.01 12.81 36.95
N CYS A 99 16.23 13.80 37.78
CA CYS A 99 17.57 14.28 38.10
C CYS A 99 18.27 13.31 39.04
N ALA A 100 19.57 13.07 38.84
CA ALA A 100 20.31 12.19 39.73
C ALA A 100 20.28 12.69 41.18
N GLY A 101 20.00 11.77 42.11
CA GLY A 101 19.91 12.07 43.54
C GLY A 101 18.64 12.82 43.97
N ALA A 102 17.59 12.83 43.14
CA ALA A 102 16.21 13.11 43.52
C ALA A 102 15.49 11.81 43.95
N GLU A 103 14.21 11.90 44.30
CA GLU A 103 13.37 10.70 44.52
C GLU A 103 13.22 9.94 43.19
N GLN A 104 13.32 8.61 43.23
CA GLN A 104 13.41 7.78 42.03
C GLN A 104 12.00 7.36 41.56
N TYR A 105 11.52 7.99 40.49
CA TYR A 105 10.28 7.66 39.79
C TYR A 105 10.56 6.91 38.47
N CYS A 106 11.76 7.06 37.93
CA CYS A 106 12.27 6.39 36.76
C CYS A 106 13.29 5.31 37.18
N SER A 107 12.98 4.05 36.87
CA SER A 107 13.84 2.92 37.17
C SER A 107 14.01 2.00 35.96
N VAL A 108 15.18 1.38 35.86
CA VAL A 108 15.46 0.37 34.83
C VAL A 108 14.49 -0.81 34.95
N ASP A 109 14.22 -1.25 36.18
CA ASP A 109 13.40 -2.44 36.43
C ASP A 109 11.93 -2.25 36.02
N ASP A 110 11.40 -1.02 36.15
CA ASP A 110 10.00 -0.72 35.85
C ASP A 110 9.74 -0.31 34.40
N TYR A 111 10.76 0.20 33.70
CA TYR A 111 10.61 0.76 32.35
C TYR A 111 11.36 0.02 31.26
N LYS A 112 12.53 -0.57 31.53
CA LYS A 112 13.34 -1.19 30.47
C LYS A 112 12.69 -2.48 29.98
N TYR A 113 12.29 -2.48 28.71
CA TYR A 113 11.60 -3.60 28.07
C TYR A 113 10.38 -4.08 28.89
N LYS A 114 9.53 -3.15 29.31
CA LYS A 114 8.26 -3.46 29.99
C LYS A 114 7.05 -2.97 29.18
N ASN A 115 5.90 -3.60 29.42
CA ASN A 115 4.62 -3.12 28.90
C ASN A 115 3.97 -2.20 29.94
N CYS A 116 3.20 -1.22 29.47
CA CYS A 116 2.33 -0.41 30.33
C CYS A 116 0.85 -0.78 30.12
N SER A 117 -0.03 -0.25 30.98
CA SER A 117 -1.45 -0.66 31.05
C SER A 117 -2.40 0.30 30.32
N LYS A 118 -1.90 1.35 29.68
CA LYS A 118 -2.73 2.42 29.09
C LYS A 118 -2.93 2.22 27.59
N GLY A 119 -4.16 2.37 27.10
CA GLY A 119 -4.48 2.32 25.67
C GLY A 119 -4.48 0.91 25.06
N PHE A 120 -4.48 0.82 23.73
CA PHE A 120 -4.56 -0.46 23.01
C PHE A 120 -3.24 -1.25 23.02
N LEU A 121 -2.12 -0.55 22.84
CA LEU A 121 -0.78 -1.12 22.90
C LEU A 121 0.14 -0.12 23.59
N CYS A 122 0.92 -0.57 24.56
CA CYS A 122 1.70 0.33 25.41
C CYS A 122 3.04 -0.28 25.78
N TYR A 123 4.12 0.43 25.45
CA TYR A 123 5.49 0.03 25.80
C TYR A 123 6.14 1.09 26.68
N ARG A 124 6.94 0.62 27.63
CA ARG A 124 7.81 1.47 28.42
C ARG A 124 9.22 1.45 27.84
N THR A 125 9.83 2.62 27.80
CA THR A 125 11.20 2.82 27.34
C THR A 125 12.00 3.55 28.39
N TYR A 126 13.29 3.21 28.46
CA TYR A 126 14.23 3.76 29.44
C TYR A 126 15.45 4.30 28.71
N HIS A 127 15.78 5.56 28.97
CA HIS A 127 16.90 6.27 28.38
C HIS A 127 17.77 6.84 29.48
N SER A 128 18.91 6.19 29.72
CA SER A 128 19.94 6.70 30.61
C SER A 128 20.77 7.80 29.94
N HIS A 129 21.54 8.52 30.76
CA HIS A 129 22.57 9.45 30.30
C HIS A 129 22.04 10.68 29.53
N GLN A 130 20.91 11.23 29.95
CA GLN A 130 20.29 12.42 29.36
C GLN A 130 20.89 13.73 29.90
N SER A 131 20.55 14.84 29.25
CA SER A 131 21.00 16.18 29.64
C SER A 131 20.53 16.53 31.06
N SER A 132 21.45 17.00 31.89
CA SER A 132 21.17 17.51 33.24
C SER A 132 20.61 18.94 33.25
N SER A 133 20.18 19.46 32.09
CA SER A 133 19.50 20.75 31.99
C SER A 133 18.30 20.82 32.93
N GLY A 134 18.25 21.86 33.77
CA GLY A 134 17.22 22.03 34.81
C GLY A 134 17.51 21.30 36.13
N CYS A 135 18.49 20.39 36.17
CA CYS A 135 18.94 19.73 37.39
C CYS A 135 19.99 20.58 38.13
N LEU A 136 20.07 20.41 39.46
CA LEU A 136 21.07 21.09 40.30
C LEU A 136 22.45 20.44 40.20
N MET A 137 22.48 19.13 40.00
CA MET A 137 23.71 18.37 39.84
C MET A 137 24.03 18.25 38.35
N SER A 138 25.31 18.29 38.01
CA SER A 138 25.79 18.11 36.63
C SER A 138 25.73 16.65 36.16
N SER A 139 25.53 15.71 37.09
CA SER A 139 25.30 14.29 36.81
C SER A 139 24.12 14.10 35.87
N LYS A 140 24.27 13.15 34.94
CA LYS A 140 23.29 12.91 33.88
C LYS A 140 21.93 12.49 34.46
N SER A 141 20.87 12.92 33.78
CA SER A 141 19.49 12.57 34.13
C SER A 141 19.08 11.26 33.47
N GLU A 142 17.99 10.69 33.97
CA GLU A 142 17.34 9.48 33.44
C GLU A 142 15.95 9.84 32.94
N VAL A 143 15.54 9.24 31.82
CA VAL A 143 14.22 9.46 31.23
C VAL A 143 13.49 8.15 31.03
N CYS A 144 12.26 8.13 31.50
CA CYS A 144 11.34 7.00 31.41
C CYS A 144 10.11 7.42 30.63
N CYS A 145 9.70 6.64 29.64
CA CYS A 145 8.52 6.98 28.82
C CYS A 145 7.53 5.84 28.73
N GLU A 146 6.27 6.23 28.55
CA GLU A 146 5.17 5.38 28.11
C GLU A 146 4.82 5.75 26.66
N VAL A 147 4.98 4.80 25.75
CA VAL A 147 4.65 4.92 24.33
C VAL A 147 3.35 4.16 24.07
N ILE A 148 2.29 4.91 23.83
CA ILE A 148 0.94 4.40 23.57
C ILE A 148 0.71 4.41 22.06
N MET A 149 0.16 3.32 21.54
CA MET A 149 -0.16 3.15 20.12
C MET A 149 -1.59 2.67 19.96
N GLU A 150 -2.29 3.30 19.03
CA GLU A 150 -3.66 2.93 18.68
C GLU A 150 -3.89 3.04 17.16
N PRO A 151 -4.83 2.27 16.58
CA PRO A 151 -5.17 2.42 15.18
C PRO A 151 -5.82 3.80 14.93
N TYR A 152 -5.22 4.60 14.06
CA TYR A 152 -5.70 5.93 13.73
C TYR A 152 -7.16 5.89 13.22
N GLY A 153 -8.04 6.59 13.93
CA GLY A 153 -9.48 6.64 13.63
C GLY A 153 -10.20 5.29 13.73
N GLY A 154 -9.62 4.31 14.44
CA GLY A 154 -10.16 2.95 14.53
C GLY A 154 -10.15 2.18 13.20
N LYS A 155 -9.51 2.72 12.16
CA LYS A 155 -9.50 2.14 10.81
C LYS A 155 -8.64 0.88 10.78
N SER A 156 -9.05 -0.06 9.93
CA SER A 156 -8.33 -1.30 9.72
C SER A 156 -8.22 -1.62 8.24
N TYR A 157 -7.08 -2.19 7.89
CA TYR A 157 -6.70 -2.58 6.55
C TYR A 157 -6.39 -4.06 6.54
N THR A 158 -6.53 -4.69 5.37
CA THR A 158 -6.17 -6.09 5.16
C THR A 158 -5.04 -6.15 4.14
N ALA A 159 -3.90 -6.67 4.56
CA ALA A 159 -2.78 -7.00 3.69
C ALA A 159 -2.99 -8.41 3.13
N VAL A 160 -2.74 -8.59 1.83
CA VAL A 160 -2.84 -9.86 1.12
C VAL A 160 -1.58 -10.12 0.32
N LYS A 161 -1.08 -11.36 0.38
CA LYS A 161 0.00 -11.86 -0.47
C LYS A 161 -0.62 -12.58 -1.67
N LEU A 162 -0.43 -12.01 -2.85
CA LEU A 162 -0.94 -12.57 -4.10
C LEU A 162 0.11 -13.49 -4.73
N ASN A 163 -0.30 -14.73 -5.01
CA ASN A 163 0.51 -15.72 -5.70
C ASN A 163 0.41 -15.58 -7.22
N GLN A 164 1.01 -16.50 -7.98
CA GLN A 164 0.89 -16.51 -9.44
C GLN A 164 -0.59 -16.59 -9.86
N PRO A 165 -1.04 -15.73 -10.81
CA PRO A 165 -2.42 -15.73 -11.25
C PRO A 165 -2.72 -16.86 -12.23
N ASP A 166 -3.98 -17.30 -12.24
CA ASP A 166 -4.57 -17.94 -13.39
C ASP A 166 -5.12 -16.85 -14.33
N THR A 167 -4.71 -16.91 -15.60
CA THR A 167 -5.27 -16.07 -16.66
C THR A 167 -6.53 -16.76 -17.18
N VAL A 168 -7.65 -16.06 -17.12
CA VAL A 168 -8.97 -16.57 -17.49
C VAL A 168 -9.53 -15.71 -18.62
N ILE A 169 -9.88 -16.33 -19.72
CA ILE A 169 -10.55 -15.72 -20.85
C ILE A 169 -12.02 -16.06 -20.74
N ILE A 170 -12.88 -15.07 -20.79
CA ILE A 170 -14.32 -15.29 -20.83
C ILE A 170 -14.81 -15.10 -22.26
N LEU A 171 -15.35 -16.18 -22.81
CA LEU A 171 -15.95 -16.21 -24.13
C LEU A 171 -17.45 -16.35 -24.00
N ARG A 172 -18.20 -15.68 -24.87
CA ARG A 172 -19.66 -15.85 -24.97
C ARG A 172 -20.02 -16.47 -26.30
N HIS A 173 -20.64 -17.63 -26.25
CA HIS A 173 -21.19 -18.30 -27.41
C HIS A 173 -22.69 -18.01 -27.50
N ARG A 174 -23.15 -17.52 -28.66
CA ARG A 174 -24.58 -17.38 -28.97
C ARG A 174 -24.94 -18.08 -30.27
N ILE A 175 -26.17 -18.57 -30.34
CA ILE A 175 -26.74 -19.20 -31.52
C ILE A 175 -27.94 -18.36 -31.96
N TYR A 176 -27.96 -17.98 -33.23
CA TYR A 176 -29.07 -17.28 -33.86
C TYR A 176 -29.71 -18.16 -34.92
N GLU A 177 -31.03 -18.23 -34.87
CA GLU A 177 -31.86 -18.94 -35.84
C GLU A 177 -32.72 -17.96 -36.62
N ARG A 178 -32.97 -18.29 -37.88
CA ARG A 178 -33.82 -17.48 -38.75
C ARG A 178 -35.27 -17.84 -38.54
N VAL A 179 -36.03 -16.95 -37.90
CA VAL A 179 -37.48 -17.07 -37.68
C VAL A 179 -38.16 -15.97 -38.49
N THR A 180 -39.07 -16.32 -39.41
CA THR A 180 -39.90 -15.32 -40.14
C THR A 180 -39.14 -14.10 -40.67
N ASN A 181 -38.00 -14.32 -41.34
CA ASN A 181 -37.11 -13.30 -41.90
C ASN A 181 -36.36 -12.37 -40.90
N HIS A 182 -36.34 -12.69 -39.62
CA HIS A 182 -35.46 -12.05 -38.64
C HIS A 182 -34.58 -13.08 -37.92
N TRP A 183 -33.38 -12.65 -37.51
CA TRP A 183 -32.53 -13.45 -36.64
C TRP A 183 -33.04 -13.35 -35.21
N ALA A 184 -33.28 -14.49 -34.57
CA ALA A 184 -33.64 -14.57 -33.16
C ALA A 184 -32.55 -15.33 -32.41
N GLU A 185 -32.12 -14.82 -31.26
CA GLU A 185 -31.22 -15.54 -30.35
C GLU A 185 -31.96 -16.78 -29.82
N ALA A 186 -31.41 -17.95 -30.10
CA ALA A 186 -31.92 -19.24 -29.66
C ALA A 186 -31.21 -19.74 -28.38
N ALA A 187 -29.92 -19.43 -28.25
CA ALA A 187 -29.11 -19.79 -27.07
C ALA A 187 -27.99 -18.77 -26.83
N SER A 188 -27.60 -18.59 -25.57
CA SER A 188 -26.45 -17.78 -25.14
C SER A 188 -25.82 -18.39 -23.90
N GLU A 189 -24.51 -18.62 -23.93
CA GLU A 189 -23.73 -19.19 -22.83
C GLU A 189 -22.38 -18.47 -22.71
N GLU A 190 -21.94 -18.21 -21.48
CA GLU A 190 -20.57 -17.76 -21.19
C GLU A 190 -19.76 -18.93 -20.66
N PHE A 191 -18.50 -19.03 -21.11
CA PHE A 191 -17.58 -20.04 -20.61
C PHE A 191 -16.22 -19.44 -20.30
N GLU A 192 -15.59 -20.01 -19.28
CA GLU A 192 -14.29 -19.59 -18.76
C GLU A 192 -13.20 -20.52 -19.29
N ALA A 193 -12.22 -19.95 -19.98
CA ALA A 193 -11.05 -20.65 -20.49
C ALA A 193 -9.81 -20.27 -19.66
N VAL A 194 -9.35 -21.19 -18.82
CA VAL A 194 -8.08 -21.04 -18.07
C VAL A 194 -6.93 -21.44 -18.98
N VAL A 195 -6.14 -20.47 -19.40
CA VAL A 195 -5.21 -20.63 -20.53
C VAL A 195 -3.75 -20.82 -20.14
N ASN A 196 -3.42 -20.58 -18.87
CA ASN A 196 -2.07 -20.87 -18.35
C ASN A 196 -1.80 -22.38 -18.22
N LYS A 197 -2.83 -23.23 -18.35
CA LYS A 197 -2.76 -24.70 -18.19
C LYS A 197 -2.85 -25.46 -19.52
N GLY A 198 -2.69 -24.75 -20.64
CA GLY A 198 -2.81 -25.32 -21.99
C GLY A 198 -4.10 -24.87 -22.69
N SER A 199 -4.51 -25.65 -23.69
CA SER A 199 -5.76 -25.39 -24.42
C SER A 199 -6.98 -25.70 -23.56
N ALA A 200 -7.86 -24.72 -23.38
CA ALA A 200 -9.18 -24.95 -22.78
C ALA A 200 -10.13 -25.46 -23.87
N LYS A 201 -10.81 -26.58 -23.62
CA LYS A 201 -11.81 -27.18 -24.52
C LYS A 201 -13.21 -26.97 -23.96
N MET A 202 -14.13 -26.55 -24.82
CA MET A 202 -15.56 -26.50 -24.55
C MET A 202 -16.32 -27.39 -25.55
N GLU A 203 -17.26 -28.17 -25.04
CA GLU A 203 -18.28 -28.85 -25.83
C GLU A 203 -19.58 -28.05 -25.70
N THR A 204 -20.10 -27.55 -26.82
CA THR A 204 -21.28 -26.66 -26.83
C THR A 204 -22.57 -27.36 -26.36
N ILE A 205 -23.55 -26.58 -25.90
CA ILE A 205 -24.88 -27.04 -25.41
C ILE A 205 -25.58 -28.00 -26.39
N ASP A 206 -25.38 -27.84 -27.70
CA ASP A 206 -25.99 -28.70 -28.72
C ASP A 206 -25.32 -30.09 -28.88
N LYS A 207 -24.35 -30.43 -28.01
CA LYS A 207 -23.67 -31.73 -27.80
C LYS A 207 -23.16 -32.51 -29.04
N ARG A 208 -23.34 -32.02 -30.27
CA ARG A 208 -23.10 -32.79 -31.50
C ARG A 208 -22.55 -32.02 -32.69
N LYS A 209 -22.41 -30.68 -32.65
CA LYS A 209 -22.07 -29.89 -33.86
C LYS A 209 -20.79 -29.04 -33.80
N MET A 210 -20.31 -28.65 -32.61
CA MET A 210 -19.20 -27.69 -32.53
C MET A 210 -18.36 -27.85 -31.25
N GLU A 211 -17.05 -28.00 -31.43
CA GLU A 211 -16.06 -27.94 -30.35
C GLU A 211 -15.26 -26.65 -30.48
N ILE A 212 -15.18 -25.89 -29.38
CA ILE A 212 -14.40 -24.64 -29.31
C ILE A 212 -13.18 -24.90 -28.43
N ARG A 213 -11.99 -24.64 -28.96
CA ARG A 213 -10.75 -24.66 -28.21
C ARG A 213 -10.12 -23.29 -28.21
N THR A 214 -9.68 -22.84 -27.04
CA THR A 214 -9.03 -21.55 -26.88
C THR A 214 -7.62 -21.73 -26.31
N THR A 215 -6.65 -21.09 -26.96
CA THR A 215 -5.28 -20.96 -26.48
C THR A 215 -4.89 -19.49 -26.50
N THR A 216 -3.93 -19.08 -25.67
CA THR A 216 -3.32 -17.75 -25.78
C THR A 216 -1.86 -17.84 -25.38
N GLY A 217 -1.07 -16.87 -25.84
CA GLY A 217 0.22 -16.57 -25.23
C GLY A 217 0.06 -15.92 -23.85
N ARG A 218 1.19 -15.49 -23.29
CA ARG A 218 1.23 -14.73 -22.04
C ARG A 218 0.45 -13.42 -22.18
N ALA A 219 -0.18 -12.98 -21.09
CA ALA A 219 -0.87 -11.70 -21.07
C ALA A 219 0.13 -10.56 -21.35
N ILE A 220 -0.30 -9.55 -22.11
CA ILE A 220 0.56 -8.40 -22.49
C ILE A 220 0.95 -7.58 -21.24
N ARG A 221 0.02 -7.48 -20.29
CA ARG A 221 0.21 -6.88 -18.97
C ARG A 221 -0.06 -7.93 -17.91
N GLU A 222 0.71 -7.89 -16.84
CA GLU A 222 0.48 -8.73 -15.68
C GLU A 222 0.72 -7.92 -14.41
N MET A 223 -0.19 -8.04 -13.46
CA MET A 223 0.09 -7.58 -12.10
C MET A 223 1.10 -8.54 -11.46
N TYR A 224 2.12 -8.00 -10.80
CA TYR A 224 3.15 -8.80 -10.17
C TYR A 224 2.61 -9.54 -8.95
N ASN A 225 3.12 -10.75 -8.71
CA ASN A 225 2.94 -11.42 -7.43
C ASN A 225 3.63 -10.63 -6.31
N GLY A 226 3.01 -10.57 -5.14
CA GLY A 226 3.54 -9.76 -4.05
C GLY A 226 2.51 -9.32 -3.02
N MET A 227 2.91 -8.33 -2.22
CA MET A 227 2.11 -7.79 -1.13
C MET A 227 1.26 -6.61 -1.62
N TYR A 228 -0.04 -6.70 -1.39
CA TYR A 228 -1.02 -5.65 -1.65
C TYR A 228 -1.87 -5.44 -0.40
N TYR A 229 -2.65 -4.37 -0.35
CA TYR A 229 -3.60 -4.19 0.73
C TYR A 229 -4.85 -3.48 0.27
N PHE A 230 -5.89 -3.53 1.08
CA PHE A 230 -7.11 -2.76 0.88
C PHE A 230 -7.65 -2.26 2.22
N SER A 231 -8.39 -1.15 2.20
CA SER A 231 -9.16 -0.73 3.38
C SER A 231 -10.40 -1.59 3.52
N ASN A 232 -10.72 -1.97 4.75
CA ASN A 232 -11.91 -2.79 5.03
C ASN A 232 -13.22 -2.02 4.80
N ASP A 233 -13.17 -0.70 4.65
CA ASP A 233 -14.35 0.14 4.43
C ASP A 233 -14.76 0.20 2.94
N ASN A 234 -13.80 0.44 2.04
CA ASN A 234 -14.06 0.66 0.61
C ASN A 234 -13.66 -0.52 -0.27
N ARG A 235 -12.88 -1.49 0.26
CA ARG A 235 -12.35 -2.66 -0.46
C ARG A 235 -11.64 -2.29 -1.77
N ALA A 236 -11.02 -1.11 -1.83
CA ALA A 236 -10.18 -0.71 -2.95
C ALA A 236 -8.79 -1.32 -2.80
N LEU A 237 -8.34 -2.08 -3.81
CA LEU A 237 -7.02 -2.70 -3.80
C LEU A 237 -5.95 -1.64 -4.11
N MET A 238 -4.98 -1.53 -3.21
CA MET A 238 -3.91 -0.53 -3.24
C MET A 238 -2.57 -1.18 -3.63
N MET A 239 -1.76 -0.43 -4.36
CA MET A 239 -0.40 -0.82 -4.76
C MET A 239 0.59 0.34 -4.64
N GLY A 240 1.88 0.07 -4.89
CA GLY A 240 2.93 1.09 -4.89
C GLY A 240 3.51 1.42 -3.50
N VAL A 241 3.21 0.61 -2.48
CA VAL A 241 3.77 0.76 -1.13
C VAL A 241 4.65 -0.42 -0.73
N ARG A 242 5.63 -0.16 0.14
CA ARG A 242 6.39 -1.22 0.80
C ARG A 242 5.57 -1.76 1.96
N LEU A 243 5.16 -3.03 1.88
CA LEU A 243 4.29 -3.69 2.85
C LEU A 243 5.00 -4.92 3.39
N ASN A 244 4.89 -5.15 4.70
CA ASN A 244 5.48 -6.31 5.36
C ASN A 244 4.84 -7.62 4.87
N GLU A 245 5.64 -8.65 4.68
CA GLU A 245 5.13 -10.01 4.58
C GLU A 245 4.53 -10.52 5.91
N PRO A 246 3.64 -11.52 5.91
CA PRO A 246 3.04 -12.07 7.14
C PRO A 246 4.04 -12.53 8.20
N THR A 247 5.23 -12.98 7.82
CA THR A 247 6.29 -13.40 8.76
C THR A 247 7.28 -12.28 9.11
N GLU A 248 7.33 -11.23 8.28
CA GLU A 248 8.18 -10.05 8.42
C GLU A 248 7.54 -9.04 9.37
N THR A 249 8.35 -8.21 10.04
CA THR A 249 7.87 -7.11 10.89
C THR A 249 8.88 -5.95 10.92
N ASP A 250 9.12 -5.36 9.76
CA ASP A 250 9.93 -4.15 9.59
C ASP A 250 9.08 -2.89 9.90
N ILE A 251 9.57 -2.05 10.81
CA ILE A 251 8.90 -0.79 11.19
C ILE A 251 9.03 0.31 10.12
N HIS A 252 9.86 0.11 9.09
CA HIS A 252 10.01 0.99 7.94
C HIS A 252 9.09 0.61 6.77
N LYS A 253 8.27 -0.45 6.91
CA LYS A 253 7.29 -0.88 5.91
C LYS A 253 5.89 -0.84 6.49
N LEU A 254 4.86 -0.63 5.68
CA LEU A 254 3.49 -0.68 6.15
C LEU A 254 3.17 -2.04 6.81
N GLY A 255 2.19 -2.08 7.72
CA GLY A 255 1.66 -3.33 8.28
C GLY A 255 2.37 -3.89 9.51
N TRP A 256 3.16 -3.09 10.22
CA TRP A 256 3.82 -3.51 11.47
C TRP A 256 2.91 -3.50 12.71
N LEU A 257 1.88 -2.63 12.77
CA LEU A 257 0.83 -2.67 13.80
C LEU A 257 -0.29 -3.63 13.36
N ARG A 258 -0.30 -4.84 13.92
CA ARG A 258 -1.18 -5.93 13.47
C ARG A 258 -2.34 -6.16 14.42
N LYS A 259 -3.48 -6.58 13.86
CA LYS A 259 -4.65 -6.97 14.64
C LYS A 259 -4.65 -8.49 14.83
N ASN A 260 -4.79 -8.93 16.07
CA ASN A 260 -4.93 -10.33 16.45
C ASN A 260 -6.23 -10.51 17.26
N GLY A 261 -7.27 -11.01 16.61
CA GLY A 261 -8.61 -11.04 17.19
C GLY A 261 -9.10 -9.64 17.55
N THR A 262 -9.25 -9.36 18.84
CA THR A 262 -9.68 -8.06 19.38
C THR A 262 -8.53 -7.14 19.76
N SER A 263 -7.30 -7.66 19.88
CA SER A 263 -6.13 -6.90 20.33
C SER A 263 -5.23 -6.45 19.18
N TRP A 264 -4.41 -5.45 19.45
CA TRP A 264 -3.37 -4.96 18.55
C TRP A 264 -2.01 -5.36 19.08
N LEU A 265 -1.09 -5.73 18.20
CA LEU A 265 0.25 -6.14 18.56
C LEU A 265 1.28 -5.75 17.52
N ILE A 266 2.51 -5.62 17.98
CA ILE A 266 3.71 -5.51 17.16
C ILE A 266 4.62 -6.66 17.55
N ARG A 267 5.00 -7.50 16.58
CA ARG A 267 5.91 -8.62 16.84
C ARG A 267 7.27 -8.08 17.28
N ASN A 268 7.72 -8.50 18.47
CA ASN A 268 8.90 -7.96 19.15
C ASN A 268 8.82 -6.43 19.34
N GLY A 269 7.61 -5.88 19.51
CA GLY A 269 7.38 -4.45 19.61
C GLY A 269 8.14 -3.81 20.75
N ILE A 270 8.27 -4.49 21.89
CA ILE A 270 8.97 -3.97 23.06
C ILE A 270 10.44 -3.60 22.77
N ILE A 271 11.13 -4.40 21.95
CA ILE A 271 12.51 -4.14 21.53
C ILE A 271 12.51 -3.06 20.45
N LYS A 272 11.70 -3.23 19.40
CA LYS A 272 11.69 -2.33 18.23
C LYS A 272 11.27 -0.90 18.55
N ILE A 273 10.30 -0.72 19.45
CA ILE A 273 9.85 0.60 19.87
C ILE A 273 10.91 1.27 20.74
N THR A 274 11.54 0.52 21.65
CA THR A 274 12.65 1.03 22.46
C THR A 274 13.83 1.47 21.59
N ASP A 275 14.22 0.65 20.61
CA ASP A 275 15.37 0.92 19.74
C ASP A 275 15.10 2.02 18.70
N SER A 276 13.83 2.19 18.28
CA SER A 276 13.44 3.23 17.32
C SER A 276 13.18 4.59 17.96
N GLN A 277 12.91 4.64 19.26
CA GLN A 277 12.65 5.89 19.96
C GLN A 277 13.95 6.62 20.28
N HIS A 278 14.04 7.87 19.86
CA HIS A 278 15.09 8.79 20.29
C HIS A 278 14.49 9.92 21.11
N ILE A 279 15.18 10.30 22.19
CA ILE A 279 14.73 11.32 23.12
C ILE A 279 15.89 12.26 23.44
N THR A 280 15.56 13.53 23.58
CA THR A 280 16.45 14.57 24.06
C THR A 280 15.72 15.40 25.10
N VAL A 281 16.31 15.58 26.28
CA VAL A 281 15.75 16.44 27.34
C VAL A 281 16.11 17.90 27.08
N GLU A 282 15.10 18.78 27.03
CA GLU A 282 15.31 20.23 27.00
C GLU A 282 15.54 20.77 28.41
N ASN A 283 14.65 20.41 29.34
CA ASN A 283 14.70 20.80 30.74
C ASN A 283 14.02 19.73 31.61
N CYS A 284 14.81 19.03 32.42
CA CYS A 284 14.35 17.92 33.23
C CYS A 284 13.39 18.37 34.34
N LYS A 285 13.67 19.51 34.98
CA LYS A 285 12.83 20.07 36.04
C LYS A 285 11.46 20.50 35.54
N GLU A 286 11.40 21.07 34.34
CA GLU A 286 10.14 21.41 33.67
C GLU A 286 9.50 20.22 32.94
N GLN A 287 10.10 19.02 33.02
CA GLN A 287 9.65 17.81 32.32
C GLN A 287 9.53 17.98 30.80
N ARG A 288 10.37 18.84 30.20
CA ARG A 288 10.34 19.15 28.77
C ARG A 288 11.31 18.29 27.98
N TYR A 289 10.81 17.65 26.93
CA TYR A 289 11.59 16.75 26.08
C TYR A 289 11.20 16.87 24.61
N LEU A 290 12.14 16.46 23.75
CA LEU A 290 11.93 16.22 22.33
C LEU A 290 11.98 14.71 22.08
N THR A 291 11.03 14.17 21.33
CA THR A 291 11.02 12.77 20.92
C THR A 291 10.87 12.61 19.41
N ARG A 292 11.43 11.53 18.87
CA ARG A 292 11.24 11.11 17.48
C ARG A 292 11.31 9.59 17.38
N TYR A 293 10.77 9.05 16.30
CA TYR A 293 10.81 7.63 16.00
C TYR A 293 11.52 7.38 14.67
N ASN A 294 12.47 6.46 14.67
CA ASN A 294 13.06 5.90 13.46
C ASN A 294 12.16 4.78 12.92
N ALA A 295 10.99 5.14 12.40
CA ALA A 295 9.98 4.24 11.86
C ALA A 295 9.24 4.93 10.71
N GLU A 296 8.52 4.18 9.88
CA GLU A 296 7.67 4.75 8.84
C GLU A 296 6.20 4.37 9.02
N TYR A 297 5.31 5.05 8.31
CA TYR A 297 3.88 4.76 8.27
C TYR A 297 3.19 4.86 9.65
N PHE A 298 3.56 5.87 10.45
CA PHE A 298 2.88 6.23 11.68
C PHE A 298 2.45 7.69 11.65
N LEU A 299 1.51 8.02 12.54
CA LEU A 299 1.05 9.38 12.76
C LEU A 299 1.30 9.76 14.21
N THR A 300 1.43 11.05 14.45
CA THR A 300 1.47 11.65 15.78
C THR A 300 0.47 12.78 15.88
N TYR A 301 0.35 13.38 17.07
CA TYR A 301 -0.62 14.43 17.29
C TYR A 301 -0.37 15.63 16.36
N GLY A 302 -1.34 15.93 15.50
CA GLY A 302 -1.28 17.01 14.51
C GLY A 302 -0.99 16.57 13.09
N ASP A 303 -0.51 15.34 12.88
CA ASP A 303 -0.29 14.78 11.54
C ASP A 303 -1.62 14.38 10.89
N ARG A 304 -1.68 14.44 9.56
CA ARG A 304 -2.83 13.97 8.78
C ARG A 304 -2.46 12.70 8.02
N ILE A 305 -3.44 11.85 7.80
CA ILE A 305 -3.25 10.63 6.98
C ILE A 305 -2.80 10.94 5.54
N SER A 306 -3.15 12.12 5.01
CA SER A 306 -2.71 12.63 3.70
C SER A 306 -1.21 12.85 3.61
N ASP A 307 -0.54 12.97 4.76
CA ASP A 307 0.90 13.18 4.83
C ASP A 307 1.66 11.85 4.65
N LEU A 308 0.94 10.71 4.71
CA LEU A 308 1.48 9.39 4.42
C LEU A 308 1.28 9.01 2.96
N ASP A 309 2.35 8.54 2.32
CA ASP A 309 2.27 7.92 0.98
C ASP A 309 1.73 6.50 1.10
N LEU A 310 0.41 6.37 1.00
CA LEU A 310 -0.33 5.11 1.04
C LEU A 310 -0.43 4.43 -0.34
N GLY A 311 0.29 4.93 -1.35
CA GLY A 311 0.24 4.40 -2.70
C GLY A 311 -1.00 4.86 -3.47
N HIS A 312 -1.41 4.08 -4.45
CA HIS A 312 -2.52 4.37 -5.35
C HIS A 312 -3.35 3.12 -5.62
N GLN A 313 -4.59 3.29 -6.08
CA GLN A 313 -5.47 2.15 -6.37
C GLN A 313 -5.01 1.43 -7.64
N VAL A 314 -5.22 0.11 -7.69
CA VAL A 314 -4.82 -0.73 -8.83
C VAL A 314 -5.62 -0.38 -10.08
N ASP A 315 -6.87 0.06 -9.94
CA ASP A 315 -7.75 0.49 -11.03
C ASP A 315 -7.42 1.89 -11.60
N GLU A 316 -6.51 2.65 -10.97
CA GLU A 316 -5.94 3.86 -11.58
C GLU A 316 -4.97 3.53 -12.74
N GLN A 317 -4.58 2.27 -12.89
CA GLN A 317 -3.75 1.81 -14.00
C GLN A 317 -4.56 1.69 -15.28
N ASN A 318 -4.12 2.34 -16.37
CA ASN A 318 -4.86 2.41 -17.64
C ASN A 318 -5.23 1.05 -18.26
N TRP A 319 -4.50 -0.02 -17.93
CA TRP A 319 -4.73 -1.37 -18.45
C TRP A 319 -5.67 -2.21 -17.57
N VAL A 320 -6.03 -1.71 -16.39
CA VAL A 320 -6.96 -2.35 -15.46
C VAL A 320 -8.34 -1.70 -15.64
N GLU A 321 -9.32 -2.50 -16.06
CA GLU A 321 -10.72 -2.05 -16.10
C GLU A 321 -11.31 -2.05 -14.68
N ARG A 322 -10.94 -3.06 -13.88
CA ARG A 322 -11.43 -3.20 -12.51
C ARG A 322 -10.56 -4.16 -11.69
N ALA A 323 -10.38 -3.85 -10.41
CA ALA A 323 -9.86 -4.79 -9.42
C ALA A 323 -10.97 -5.16 -8.44
N GLU A 324 -11.21 -6.47 -8.26
CA GLU A 324 -12.26 -7.00 -7.39
C GLU A 324 -11.67 -7.99 -6.40
N ILE A 325 -12.05 -7.87 -5.13
CA ILE A 325 -11.62 -8.78 -4.07
C ILE A 325 -12.80 -9.71 -3.76
N SER A 326 -12.56 -11.02 -3.80
CA SER A 326 -13.56 -12.02 -3.44
C SER A 326 -14.17 -11.74 -2.06
N GLY A 327 -15.46 -12.05 -1.88
CA GLY A 327 -16.17 -11.78 -0.63
C GLY A 327 -15.59 -12.51 0.60
N ASP A 328 -14.84 -13.59 0.39
CA ASP A 328 -14.13 -14.35 1.41
C ASP A 328 -12.64 -13.98 1.57
N ASP A 329 -12.19 -12.93 0.86
CA ASP A 329 -10.80 -12.43 0.84
C ASP A 329 -9.76 -13.47 0.37
N ARG A 330 -10.17 -14.55 -0.31
CA ARG A 330 -9.26 -15.63 -0.75
C ARG A 330 -8.71 -15.47 -2.15
N ALA A 331 -9.31 -14.59 -2.94
CA ALA A 331 -8.89 -14.33 -4.30
C ALA A 331 -9.05 -12.86 -4.67
N VAL A 332 -8.19 -12.39 -5.55
CA VAL A 332 -8.28 -11.08 -6.19
C VAL A 332 -8.42 -11.28 -7.69
N ARG A 333 -9.43 -10.67 -8.29
CA ARG A 333 -9.70 -10.70 -9.72
C ARG A 333 -9.36 -9.33 -10.32
N ILE A 334 -8.48 -9.32 -11.30
CA ILE A 334 -8.15 -8.14 -12.11
C ILE A 334 -8.78 -8.32 -13.48
N VAL A 335 -9.72 -7.44 -13.83
CA VAL A 335 -10.34 -7.38 -15.16
C VAL A 335 -9.50 -6.42 -16.01
N HIS A 336 -9.03 -6.91 -17.15
CA HIS A 336 -8.16 -6.13 -18.04
C HIS A 336 -8.99 -5.25 -18.97
N ALA A 337 -8.56 -4.00 -19.13
CA ALA A 337 -9.09 -3.07 -20.13
C ALA A 337 -8.49 -3.33 -21.53
N GLU A 338 -7.27 -3.88 -21.58
CA GLU A 338 -6.58 -4.32 -22.80
C GLU A 338 -6.23 -5.81 -22.69
N GLY A 339 -6.47 -6.61 -23.73
CA GLY A 339 -6.27 -8.07 -23.70
C GLY A 339 -5.29 -8.56 -24.74
N SER A 340 -4.64 -9.70 -24.46
CA SER A 340 -3.82 -10.39 -25.46
C SER A 340 -4.68 -11.02 -26.54
N VAL A 341 -4.09 -11.19 -27.73
CA VAL A 341 -4.71 -11.97 -28.81
C VAL A 341 -4.81 -13.43 -28.38
N ILE A 342 -5.99 -14.01 -28.55
CA ILE A 342 -6.32 -15.40 -28.22
C ILE A 342 -6.54 -16.16 -29.52
N ARG A 343 -6.11 -17.42 -29.57
CA ARG A 343 -6.34 -18.30 -30.70
C ARG A 343 -7.52 -19.20 -30.39
N VAL A 344 -8.58 -19.04 -31.18
CA VAL A 344 -9.79 -19.86 -31.12
C VAL A 344 -9.79 -20.83 -32.29
N SER A 345 -9.93 -22.11 -31.98
CA SER A 345 -10.11 -23.19 -32.94
C SER A 345 -11.52 -23.74 -32.81
N VAL A 346 -12.24 -23.78 -33.92
CA VAL A 346 -13.60 -24.30 -34.01
C VAL A 346 -13.60 -25.48 -34.96
N SER A 347 -13.87 -26.68 -34.46
CA SER A 347 -14.04 -27.88 -35.27
C SER A 347 -15.52 -28.16 -35.53
N SER A 348 -15.88 -28.37 -36.79
CA SER A 348 -17.26 -28.62 -37.26
C SER A 348 -17.29 -29.31 -38.63
N GLY A 349 -18.47 -29.75 -39.08
CA GLY A 349 -18.63 -30.39 -40.40
C GLY A 349 -18.74 -29.46 -41.62
N ALA A 350 -18.69 -28.13 -41.48
CA ALA A 350 -19.05 -27.18 -42.55
C ALA A 350 -18.05 -26.01 -42.75
N ARG A 351 -17.94 -25.48 -43.99
CA ARG A 351 -16.98 -24.43 -44.42
C ARG A 351 -17.54 -22.99 -44.33
N GLN A 352 -16.72 -21.98 -43.97
CA GLN A 352 -17.14 -20.58 -43.64
C GLN A 352 -16.14 -19.45 -44.08
N GLY A 353 -16.44 -18.15 -43.90
CA GLY A 353 -15.53 -16.98 -44.20
C GLY A 353 -15.99 -15.61 -43.60
N GLY A 354 -15.13 -14.54 -43.52
CA GLY A 354 -15.42 -13.22 -42.83
C GLY A 354 -14.61 -11.91 -43.21
N LYS A 355 -15.03 -10.69 -42.73
CA LYS A 355 -14.62 -9.25 -43.10
C LYS A 355 -14.72 -8.09 -41.99
N GLY A 356 -13.88 -7.00 -42.04
CA GLY A 356 -13.64 -5.71 -41.20
C GLY A 356 -12.43 -5.43 -40.17
N THR A 357 -11.51 -4.42 -40.33
CA THR A 357 -10.39 -3.93 -39.38
C THR A 357 -10.00 -2.42 -39.60
N LEU A 358 -9.43 -1.66 -38.63
CA LEU A 358 -8.72 -0.35 -38.86
C LEU A 358 -7.20 -0.44 -38.58
N ILE A 359 -6.41 0.37 -39.28
CA ILE A 359 -4.94 0.44 -39.16
C ILE A 359 -4.51 1.87 -38.83
N GLY A 360 -3.60 2.03 -37.87
CA GLY A 360 -3.02 3.30 -37.44
C GLY A 360 -1.51 3.37 -37.66
N TYR A 361 -1.04 4.56 -38.03
CA TYR A 361 0.37 4.89 -38.20
C TYR A 361 0.73 6.11 -37.37
N VAL A 362 1.91 6.07 -36.75
CA VAL A 362 2.47 7.14 -35.94
C VAL A 362 3.70 7.69 -36.64
N TYR A 363 3.64 8.97 -36.96
CA TYR A 363 4.69 9.70 -37.66
C TYR A 363 5.35 10.72 -36.73
N ARG A 364 6.63 10.97 -36.98
CA ARG A 364 7.39 12.01 -36.29
C ARG A 364 6.93 13.43 -36.63
N SER A 365 6.44 13.61 -37.85
CA SER A 365 5.99 14.89 -38.42
C SER A 365 4.82 14.69 -39.39
N ASP A 366 4.15 15.80 -39.73
CA ASP A 366 2.98 15.85 -40.60
C ASP A 366 3.31 15.64 -42.09
N ASP A 367 4.58 15.74 -42.46
CA ASP A 367 5.11 15.36 -43.77
C ASP A 367 5.09 13.84 -44.04
N LYS A 368 4.79 13.03 -43.01
CA LYS A 368 4.71 11.56 -43.05
C LYS A 368 5.98 10.88 -43.61
N SER A 369 7.13 11.54 -43.53
CA SER A 369 8.38 11.05 -44.10
C SER A 369 8.93 9.82 -43.39
N THR A 370 8.63 9.68 -42.09
CA THR A 370 9.13 8.59 -41.24
C THR A 370 8.01 8.06 -40.33
N THR A 371 7.76 6.75 -40.42
CA THR A 371 6.81 6.04 -39.55
C THR A 371 7.59 5.51 -38.34
N ASP A 372 7.31 6.05 -37.15
CA ASP A 372 7.93 5.62 -35.90
C ASP A 372 7.30 4.33 -35.36
N TRP A 373 5.99 4.15 -35.59
CA TRP A 373 5.24 3.00 -35.08
C TRP A 373 3.94 2.80 -35.87
N SER A 374 3.39 1.59 -35.87
CA SER A 374 2.08 1.29 -36.45
C SER A 374 1.35 0.29 -35.56
N PHE A 375 0.02 0.41 -35.53
CA PHE A 375 -0.86 -0.43 -34.70
C PHE A 375 -2.16 -0.68 -35.46
N SER A 376 -2.94 -1.68 -35.06
CA SER A 376 -4.29 -1.91 -35.59
C SER A 376 -5.32 -1.72 -34.47
N ILE A 377 -6.47 -1.16 -34.80
CA ILE A 377 -7.61 -1.02 -33.89
C ILE A 377 -8.79 -1.77 -34.50
N GLU A 378 -9.31 -2.69 -33.73
CA GLU A 378 -10.50 -3.48 -34.03
C GLU A 378 -11.72 -2.70 -33.49
N ILE A 379 -12.62 -2.19 -34.34
CA ILE A 379 -13.79 -1.41 -33.87
C ILE A 379 -14.92 -2.37 -33.47
N GLY A 380 -15.36 -2.31 -32.21
CA GLY A 380 -16.48 -3.10 -31.69
C GLY A 380 -17.89 -2.73 -32.21
N THR A 381 -18.88 -3.40 -31.63
CA THR A 381 -20.23 -3.79 -32.14
C THR A 381 -21.32 -2.72 -32.37
N ALA A 382 -21.04 -1.42 -32.47
CA ALA A 382 -22.10 -0.42 -32.74
C ALA A 382 -21.65 0.69 -33.68
N THR A 383 -22.53 1.12 -34.60
CA THR A 383 -22.41 2.40 -35.32
C THR A 383 -22.49 3.54 -34.33
N ARG A 384 -21.36 3.86 -33.70
CA ARG A 384 -21.22 4.99 -32.81
C ARG A 384 -20.64 6.14 -33.61
N THR A 385 -21.23 7.32 -33.47
CA THR A 385 -20.66 8.56 -33.99
C THR A 385 -19.32 8.91 -33.33
N LYS A 386 -18.99 8.27 -32.20
CA LYS A 386 -17.73 8.39 -31.45
C LYS A 386 -17.35 7.05 -30.80
N PHE A 387 -16.10 6.63 -30.92
CA PHE A 387 -15.54 5.48 -30.18
C PHE A 387 -14.24 5.91 -29.46
N MET A 388 -13.89 5.19 -28.41
CA MET A 388 -12.64 5.39 -27.66
C MET A 388 -11.94 4.03 -27.61
N ALA A 389 -10.67 4.00 -28.03
CA ALA A 389 -9.83 2.81 -28.03
C ALA A 389 -8.48 3.18 -27.42
N THR A 390 -8.00 2.33 -26.52
CA THR A 390 -6.68 2.48 -25.91
C THR A 390 -5.72 1.55 -26.63
N VAL A 391 -4.61 2.11 -27.12
CA VAL A 391 -3.56 1.34 -27.81
C VAL A 391 -2.35 1.27 -26.89
N GLY A 392 -2.03 0.08 -26.39
CA GLY A 392 -0.85 -0.20 -25.57
C GLY A 392 0.42 -0.42 -26.41
N GLY A 393 1.57 -0.44 -25.74
CA GLY A 393 2.85 -0.86 -26.36
C GLY A 393 3.60 0.20 -27.15
N ILE A 394 3.44 1.49 -26.81
CA ILE A 394 4.17 2.60 -27.43
C ILE A 394 5.70 2.37 -27.27
N PRO A 395 6.49 2.39 -28.36
CA PRO A 395 7.94 2.25 -28.29
C PRO A 395 8.61 3.35 -27.47
N SER A 396 9.66 3.00 -26.73
CA SER A 396 10.40 3.92 -25.85
C SER A 396 11.09 5.09 -26.57
N GLY A 397 11.18 5.06 -27.90
CA GLY A 397 11.71 6.17 -28.71
C GLY A 397 10.76 7.36 -28.86
N ILE A 398 9.48 7.21 -28.46
CA ILE A 398 8.48 8.27 -28.55
C ILE A 398 8.44 9.03 -27.21
N ILE A 399 9.05 10.21 -27.20
CA ILE A 399 9.22 11.05 -26.00
C ILE A 399 8.64 12.47 -26.16
N SER A 400 7.91 12.72 -27.25
CA SER A 400 7.29 14.01 -27.56
C SER A 400 6.07 13.80 -28.44
N ASP A 401 5.32 14.86 -28.71
CA ASP A 401 4.11 14.85 -29.54
C ASP A 401 4.35 14.12 -30.88
N ARG A 402 3.32 13.43 -31.37
CA ARG A 402 3.38 12.67 -32.63
C ARG A 402 2.16 12.92 -33.50
N TYR A 403 2.38 12.84 -34.81
CA TYR A 403 1.32 12.93 -35.79
C TYR A 403 0.77 11.54 -36.06
N VAL A 404 -0.46 11.28 -35.65
CA VAL A 404 -1.07 9.95 -35.73
C VAL A 404 -2.16 9.95 -36.79
N CYS A 405 -2.10 8.98 -37.68
CA CYS A 405 -3.09 8.75 -38.73
C CYS A 405 -3.80 7.40 -38.54
N LEU A 406 -5.09 7.36 -38.85
CA LEU A 406 -5.93 6.16 -38.80
C LEU A 406 -6.62 5.97 -40.15
N GLN A 407 -6.62 4.75 -40.67
CA GLN A 407 -7.30 4.39 -41.92
C GLN A 407 -8.04 3.04 -41.80
N PRO A 408 -9.16 2.84 -42.51
CA PRO A 408 -9.79 1.54 -42.64
C PRO A 408 -8.95 0.52 -43.40
N ALA A 409 -8.92 -0.73 -42.94
CA ALA A 409 -8.24 -1.82 -43.63
C ALA A 409 -8.94 -2.12 -44.96
N GLY A 410 -8.32 -1.66 -46.05
CA GLY A 410 -8.84 -1.80 -47.42
C GLY A 410 -9.33 -0.49 -48.05
N ASP A 411 -9.28 0.64 -47.34
CA ASP A 411 -9.56 1.96 -47.89
C ASP A 411 -8.56 3.01 -47.36
N ALA A 412 -7.44 3.16 -48.07
CA ALA A 412 -6.39 4.11 -47.71
C ALA A 412 -6.80 5.58 -47.95
N ASN A 413 -7.86 5.83 -48.71
CA ASN A 413 -8.30 7.19 -49.04
C ASN A 413 -9.17 7.81 -47.93
N ALA A 414 -9.64 6.98 -46.99
CA ALA A 414 -10.43 7.40 -45.82
C ALA A 414 -9.56 7.69 -44.58
N GLU A 415 -8.29 8.00 -44.78
CA GLU A 415 -7.33 8.30 -43.71
C GLU A 415 -7.68 9.61 -42.97
N GLN A 416 -7.58 9.60 -41.65
CA GLN A 416 -7.70 10.79 -40.80
C GLN A 416 -6.49 10.92 -39.89
N CYS A 417 -5.92 12.11 -39.82
CA CYS A 417 -4.69 12.37 -39.05
C CYS A 417 -4.86 13.50 -38.05
N LYS A 418 -4.14 13.41 -36.92
CA LYS A 418 -4.11 14.44 -35.88
C LYS A 418 -2.82 14.39 -35.06
N TRP A 419 -2.38 15.56 -34.60
CA TRP A 419 -1.35 15.66 -33.56
C TRP A 419 -1.89 15.20 -32.21
N LEU A 420 -1.22 14.23 -31.59
CA LEU A 420 -1.46 13.78 -30.23
C LEU A 420 -0.35 14.30 -29.31
N LYS A 421 -0.75 14.86 -28.17
CA LYS A 421 0.17 15.36 -27.15
C LYS A 421 0.79 14.22 -26.36
N TYR A 422 2.08 14.31 -26.12
CA TYR A 422 2.80 13.43 -25.21
C TYR A 422 2.72 13.97 -23.78
N GLU A 423 2.31 13.12 -22.86
CA GLU A 423 2.26 13.43 -21.43
C GLU A 423 3.00 12.33 -20.66
N ALA A 424 4.04 12.73 -19.92
CA ALA A 424 4.78 11.84 -19.03
C ALA A 424 4.59 12.33 -17.60
N SER A 425 4.10 11.45 -16.74
CA SER A 425 4.06 11.71 -15.31
C SER A 425 5.39 11.29 -14.68
N PRO A 426 6.09 12.19 -13.96
CA PRO A 426 7.33 11.82 -13.29
C PRO A 426 7.06 10.79 -12.19
N LEU A 427 8.06 9.93 -11.92
CA LEU A 427 8.01 9.03 -10.79
C LEU A 427 7.95 9.84 -9.49
N ARG A 428 7.05 9.48 -8.57
CA ARG A 428 6.98 10.13 -7.25
C ARG A 428 8.26 9.84 -6.47
N GLU A 429 9.08 10.87 -6.26
CA GLU A 429 10.21 10.81 -5.33
C GLU A 429 9.73 10.97 -3.89
N ARG A 430 10.23 10.12 -3.00
CA ARG A 430 9.83 10.09 -1.58
C ARG A 430 10.91 10.75 -0.73
N HIS A 431 10.55 11.85 -0.09
CA HIS A 431 11.34 12.45 0.99
C HIS A 431 10.43 12.70 2.19
N MET A 432 10.56 11.88 3.24
CA MET A 432 9.97 12.17 4.56
C MET A 432 11.10 12.39 5.55
N ALA A 433 11.34 13.65 5.92
CA ALA A 433 12.19 13.97 7.05
C ALA A 433 11.36 13.82 8.34
N HIS A 434 11.73 12.87 9.21
CA HIS A 434 11.08 12.72 10.51
C HIS A 434 11.32 13.96 11.38
N ARG A 435 10.24 14.54 11.91
CA ARG A 435 10.28 15.76 12.74
C ARG A 435 10.39 15.38 14.22
N TRP A 436 11.16 16.17 14.98
CA TRP A 436 11.16 16.11 16.44
C TRP A 436 9.85 16.67 16.99
N GLN A 437 9.32 16.03 18.02
CA GLN A 437 8.09 16.43 18.69
C GLN A 437 8.40 16.87 20.11
N ALA A 438 7.94 18.08 20.45
CA ALA A 438 8.05 18.59 21.79
C ALA A 438 6.92 18.03 22.66
N GLY A 439 7.28 17.60 23.86
CA GLY A 439 6.36 17.13 24.89
C GLY A 439 6.69 17.74 26.25
N ILE A 440 5.67 17.78 27.11
CA ILE A 440 5.79 18.17 28.51
C ILE A 440 5.22 17.01 29.34
N GLY A 441 6.08 16.39 30.13
CA GLY A 441 5.74 15.30 31.03
C GLY A 441 4.94 15.78 32.22
N ASN A 442 4.06 14.92 32.71
CA ASN A 442 3.34 15.17 33.96
C ASN A 442 3.82 14.17 35.03
N CYS A 443 4.56 14.67 36.01
CA CYS A 443 4.97 13.92 37.19
C CYS A 443 4.91 14.82 38.42
N PRO A 444 3.81 14.78 39.20
CA PRO A 444 3.72 15.49 40.47
C PRO A 444 4.69 14.85 41.47
N GLY A 445 5.58 15.65 42.09
CA GLY A 445 6.61 15.15 42.99
C GLY A 445 7.97 14.85 42.34
N CYS A 446 8.05 14.70 41.00
CA CYS A 446 9.34 14.50 40.34
C CYS A 446 10.26 15.70 40.56
N ASN A 447 11.49 15.43 40.97
CA ASN A 447 12.51 16.45 41.27
C ASN A 447 12.13 17.41 42.43
N GLU A 448 11.09 17.09 43.20
CA GLU A 448 10.79 17.74 44.48
C GLU A 448 11.68 17.16 45.59
N ARG A 449 12.08 17.99 46.55
CA ARG A 449 13.00 17.56 47.62
C ARG A 449 12.21 17.08 48.83
N GLY A 450 12.20 15.78 49.09
CA GLY A 450 11.84 15.21 50.40
C GLY A 450 12.94 15.43 51.44
N ILE A 451 12.57 15.65 52.70
CA ILE A 451 13.50 15.77 53.86
C ILE A 451 14.31 14.48 54.04
N GLU A 452 13.77 13.33 53.62
CA GLU A 452 14.41 12.03 53.70
C GLU A 452 15.64 11.91 52.77
N ASN A 453 15.60 12.56 51.60
CA ASN A 453 16.71 12.61 50.65
C ASN A 453 17.85 13.55 51.10
N PHE A 454 17.55 14.50 52.00
CA PHE A 454 18.57 15.30 52.69
C PHE A 454 19.30 14.48 53.77
N LEU A 455 18.57 13.62 54.49
CA LEU A 455 19.14 12.75 55.53
C LEU A 455 19.99 11.62 54.93
N LEU A 456 19.60 11.03 53.80
CA LEU A 456 20.42 10.05 53.07
C LEU A 456 21.74 10.65 52.56
N LYS A 457 21.76 11.93 52.17
CA LYS A 457 22.99 12.64 51.77
C LYS A 457 23.90 13.06 52.93
N LEU A 458 23.45 12.89 54.17
CA LEU A 458 24.27 13.06 55.38
C LEU A 458 24.90 11.73 55.84
N ASP A 459 24.74 10.62 55.10
CA ASP A 459 25.42 9.37 55.41
C ASP A 459 26.91 9.45 54.97
N PRO A 460 27.87 9.48 55.91
CA PRO A 460 29.29 9.66 55.60
C PRO A 460 29.88 8.47 54.83
N ARG A 461 29.16 7.34 54.69
CA ARG A 461 29.59 6.19 53.89
C ARG A 461 29.57 6.47 52.39
N GLN A 462 28.61 7.27 51.90
CA GLN A 462 28.49 7.60 50.47
C GLN A 462 29.47 8.71 50.04
N TRP A 463 30.01 9.50 50.97
CA TRP A 463 30.98 10.55 50.66
C TRP A 463 32.35 10.01 50.24
N LEU A 464 32.62 8.74 50.52
CA LEU A 464 33.91 8.08 50.26
C LEU A 464 33.87 7.16 49.03
N ASP A 465 32.70 6.94 48.42
CA ASP A 465 32.56 6.15 47.20
C ASP A 465 33.07 6.95 46.00
N GLY A 466 34.32 6.69 45.60
CA GLY A 466 34.96 7.32 44.43
C GLY A 466 36.45 7.63 44.59
N LEU A 467 37.02 7.49 45.78
CA LEU A 467 38.45 7.72 46.03
C LEU A 467 39.26 6.47 45.67
N ASN A 468 39.74 6.39 44.43
CA ASN A 468 40.49 5.21 43.94
C ASN A 468 42.01 5.36 44.04
N THR A 469 42.53 6.52 44.48
CA THR A 469 43.96 6.75 44.65
C THR A 469 44.30 7.26 46.06
N THR A 470 45.44 6.83 46.60
CA THR A 470 45.93 7.25 47.92
C THR A 470 46.18 8.76 48.00
N THR A 471 46.47 9.39 46.87
CA THR A 471 46.61 10.85 46.73
C THR A 471 45.29 11.59 46.92
N GLU A 472 44.17 11.09 46.37
CA GLU A 472 42.85 11.73 46.51
C GLU A 472 42.31 11.62 47.94
N ALA A 473 42.58 10.51 48.62
CA ALA A 473 42.19 10.33 50.02
C ALA A 473 42.93 11.30 50.96
N VAL A 474 44.22 11.54 50.71
CA VAL A 474 45.02 12.49 51.48
C VAL A 474 44.59 13.94 51.22
N THR A 475 44.29 14.31 49.98
CA THR A 475 43.77 15.65 49.66
C THR A 475 42.38 15.89 50.26
N CYS A 476 41.49 14.90 50.22
CA CYS A 476 40.17 14.99 50.85
C CYS A 476 40.28 15.16 52.38
N ALA A 477 41.15 14.40 53.04
CA ALA A 477 41.41 14.55 54.47
C ALA A 477 41.98 15.93 54.83
N LEU A 478 42.85 16.48 53.98
CA LEU A 478 43.41 17.82 54.16
C LEU A 478 42.34 18.90 54.00
N GLU A 479 41.46 18.79 53.01
CA GLU A 479 40.35 19.73 52.79
C GLU A 479 39.36 19.72 53.96
N ILE A 480 39.00 18.54 54.47
CA ILE A 480 38.13 18.41 55.64
C ILE A 480 38.80 19.03 56.87
N ALA A 481 40.11 18.81 57.08
CA ALA A 481 40.85 19.41 58.18
C ALA A 481 40.90 20.95 58.07
N LEU A 482 41.06 21.50 56.86
CA LEU A 482 41.03 22.95 56.61
C LEU A 482 39.64 23.55 56.86
N ILE A 483 38.57 22.84 56.48
CA ILE A 483 37.19 23.28 56.74
C ILE A 483 36.93 23.30 58.25
N ILE A 484 37.30 22.25 58.99
CA ILE A 484 37.16 22.19 60.45
C ILE A 484 37.99 23.30 61.11
N ALA A 485 39.22 23.53 60.66
CA ALA A 485 40.07 24.61 61.16
C ALA A 485 39.44 25.99 60.89
N SER A 486 38.88 26.22 59.70
CA SER A 486 38.22 27.48 59.38
C SER A 486 36.95 27.70 60.23
N LEU A 487 36.15 26.65 60.45
CA LEU A 487 35.00 26.67 61.35
C LEU A 487 35.40 27.00 62.78
N LEU A 488 36.46 26.37 63.30
CA LEU A 488 36.99 26.66 64.63
C LEU A 488 37.50 28.09 64.76
N VAL A 489 38.22 28.61 63.75
CA VAL A 489 38.66 30.01 63.71
C VAL A 489 37.47 30.95 63.67
N THR A 490 36.44 30.64 62.89
CA THR A 490 35.22 31.44 62.78
C THR A 490 34.45 31.44 64.10
N ILE A 491 34.32 30.29 64.76
CA ILE A 491 33.70 30.16 66.09
C ILE A 491 34.51 30.95 67.13
N LEU A 492 35.84 30.88 67.10
CA LEU A 492 36.71 31.66 67.98
C LEU A 492 36.57 33.17 67.73
N LEU A 493 36.56 33.63 66.48
CA LEU A 493 36.33 35.03 66.13
C LEU A 493 34.95 35.51 66.61
N CYS A 494 33.91 34.71 66.39
CA CYS A 494 32.56 35.02 66.84
C CYS A 494 32.47 35.08 68.37
N THR A 495 33.02 34.08 69.08
CA THR A 495 32.91 33.97 70.55
C THR A 495 33.86 34.86 71.33
N LYS A 496 35.06 35.14 70.81
CA LYS A 496 36.10 35.92 71.50
C LYS A 496 36.27 37.34 71.00
N CYS A 497 35.84 37.66 69.77
CA CYS A 497 35.96 39.02 69.23
C CYS A 497 34.58 39.68 69.07
N ILE A 498 33.65 39.04 68.35
CA ILE A 498 32.37 39.67 67.98
C ILE A 498 31.41 39.76 69.18
N ILE A 499 31.23 38.68 69.95
CA ILE A 499 30.34 38.66 71.11
C ILE A 499 30.75 39.66 72.23
N PRO A 500 32.04 39.79 72.63
CA PRO A 500 32.42 40.81 73.61
C PRO A 500 32.35 42.25 73.06
N LEU A 501 32.63 42.48 71.78
CA LEU A 501 32.42 43.80 71.16
C LEU A 501 30.94 44.21 71.14
N ALA A 502 30.03 43.27 70.84
CA ALA A 502 28.59 43.50 70.90
C ALA A 502 28.06 43.74 72.33
N LYS A 503 28.70 43.14 73.35
CA LYS A 503 28.38 43.41 74.76
C LYS A 503 28.84 44.81 75.21
N CYS A 504 29.95 45.33 74.67
CA CYS A 504 30.42 46.68 74.98
C CYS A 504 29.59 47.80 74.32
N THR A 505 29.03 47.56 73.13
CA THR A 505 28.18 48.55 72.43
C THR A 505 26.76 48.65 72.99
N LEU A 506 26.23 47.57 73.59
CA LEU A 506 24.90 47.57 74.23
C LEU A 506 24.89 48.09 75.68
N SER A 507 26.05 48.31 76.32
CA SER A 507 26.14 48.84 77.69
C SER A 507 26.13 50.37 77.83
N PHE A 508 26.06 51.14 76.73
CA PHE A 508 26.11 52.61 76.74
C PHE A 508 24.79 53.34 76.45
N SER A 509 23.63 52.70 76.64
CA SER A 509 22.34 53.41 76.65
C SER A 509 21.65 53.36 78.02
N LYS A 510 22.20 54.07 79.01
CA LYS A 510 21.39 54.58 80.13
C LYS A 510 21.31 56.09 80.01
N SER A 511 20.21 56.57 79.46
CA SER A 511 19.75 57.95 79.64
C SER A 511 19.44 58.18 81.14
N PRO A 512 19.98 59.22 81.80
CA PRO A 512 19.48 59.63 83.10
C PRO A 512 18.10 60.27 82.92
N LYS A 513 17.14 59.83 83.75
CA LYS A 513 15.82 60.44 83.89
C LYS A 513 15.89 61.55 84.95
N LYS A 514 15.29 62.70 84.58
CA LYS A 514 14.94 63.89 85.38
C LYS A 514 16.10 64.76 85.87
#